data_AF-A0A075FJ53-F1
#
_entry.id   AF-A0A075FJ53-F1
#
_cell.length_a   1.000
_cell.length_b   1.000
_cell.length_c   1.000
_cell.angle_alpha   90.00
_cell.angle_beta   90.00
_cell.angle_gamma   90.00
#
_symmetry.space_group_name_H-M   'P 1'
#
loop_
_entity.id
_entity.type
_entity.pdbx_description
1 polymer ?
#
loop_
_entity_poly.entity_id
_entity_poly.type
_entity_poly.pdbx_seq_one_letter_code
_entity_poly.pdbx_strand_id
1 'polypeptide(L)' 'MKSGYEDSVKEELEKTKGVIESHAIYGKYDFMVSIESSSQDELKSDIFALRKMLGVTSTLSMIVIE' A
#
# COMPACT_ATOMS: atom_id res chain seq x y z
N MET A 1 1.24 -1.70 11.12
CA MET A 1 -0.13 -2.20 10.94
C MET A 1 -0.69 -2.56 12.32
N LYS A 2 -2.02 -2.57 12.48
CA LYS A 2 -2.65 -3.07 13.70
C LYS A 2 -2.75 -4.59 13.64
N SER A 3 -2.37 -5.28 14.72
CA SER A 3 -2.46 -6.75 14.79
C SER A 3 -3.90 -7.24 14.58
N GLY A 4 -4.05 -8.29 13.78
CA GLY A 4 -5.34 -8.89 13.40
C GLY A 4 -5.95 -8.33 12.11
N TYR A 5 -5.25 -7.43 11.40
CA TYR A 5 -5.69 -6.85 10.11
C TYR A 5 -4.81 -7.29 8.93
N GLU A 6 -3.87 -8.21 9.15
CA GLU A 6 -2.93 -8.73 8.15
C GLU A 6 -3.66 -9.22 6.89
N ASP A 7 -4.64 -10.12 7.09
CA ASP A 7 -5.37 -10.77 6.00
C ASP A 7 -6.30 -9.79 5.27
N SER A 8 -6.99 -8.92 6.02
CA SER A 8 -7.89 -7.93 5.42
C SER A 8 -7.13 -6.90 4.59
N VAL A 9 -5.99 -6.42 5.09
CA VAL A 9 -5.16 -5.46 4.36
C VAL A 9 -4.58 -6.14 3.11
N LYS A 10 -4.13 -7.39 3.21
CA LYS A 10 -3.65 -8.15 2.05
C LYS A 10 -4.73 -8.28 0.97
N GLU A 11 -5.95 -8.65 1.35
CA GLU A 11 -7.06 -8.79 0.41
C GLU A 11 -7.45 -7.44 -0.24
N GLU A 12 -7.42 -6.34 0.52
CA GLU A 12 -7.65 -5.00 -0.01
C GLU A 12 -6.54 -4.55 -0.97
N LEU A 13 -5.26 -4.86 -0.66
CA LEU A 13 -4.12 -4.57 -1.53
C LEU A 13 -4.24 -5.30 -2.87
N GLU A 14 -4.60 -6.58 -2.87
CA GLU A 14 -4.80 -7.38 -4.08
C GLU A 14 -5.94 -6.85 -4.97
N LYS A 15 -6.96 -6.20 -4.38
CA LYS A 15 -8.08 -5.57 -5.09
C LYS A 15 -7.80 -4.14 -5.53
N THR A 16 -6.73 -3.53 -5.05
CA THR A 16 -6.43 -2.12 -5.32
C THR A 16 -5.85 -1.97 -6.71
N LYS A 17 -6.55 -1.23 -7.57
CA LYS A 17 -6.09 -0.91 -8.92
C LYS A 17 -4.78 -0.12 -8.84
N GLY A 18 -3.79 -0.51 -9.64
CA GLY A 18 -2.47 0.11 -9.67
C GLY A 18 -1.43 -0.57 -8.79
N VAL A 19 -1.81 -1.46 -7.87
CA VAL A 19 -0.86 -2.32 -7.15
C VAL A 19 -0.30 -3.37 -8.12
N ILE A 20 1.01 -3.32 -8.36
CA ILE A 20 1.72 -4.28 -9.20
C ILE A 20 2.18 -5.48 -8.40
N GLU A 21 2.69 -5.22 -7.19
CA GLU A 21 3.17 -6.24 -6.26
C GLU A 21 2.89 -5.83 -4.83
N SER A 22 2.60 -6.82 -3.98
CA SER A 22 2.51 -6.65 -2.54
C SER A 22 3.15 -7.84 -1.84
N HIS A 23 4.02 -7.55 -0.87
CA HIS A 23 4.76 -8.55 -0.12
C HIS A 23 4.67 -8.23 1.37
N ALA A 24 4.27 -9.23 2.15
CA ALA A 24 4.46 -9.18 3.60
C ALA A 24 5.96 -9.33 3.88
N ILE A 25 6.51 -8.43 4.68
CA ILE A 25 7.94 -8.39 4.99
C ILE A 25 8.18 -8.52 6.48
N TYR A 26 9.31 -9.11 6.86
CA TYR A 26 9.80 -9.06 8.24
C TYR A 26 10.63 -7.80 8.44
N GLY A 27 10.15 -6.85 9.25
CA GLY A 27 10.88 -5.62 9.52
C GLY A 27 10.07 -4.58 10.30
N LYS A 28 10.51 -3.32 10.21
CA LYS A 28 9.82 -2.17 10.83
C LYS A 28 8.42 -1.94 10.25
N TYR A 29 8.22 -2.33 8.99
CA TYR A 29 6.96 -2.27 8.28
C TYR A 29 6.48 -3.70 8.02
N ASP A 30 5.17 -3.85 7.86
CA ASP A 30 4.53 -5.15 7.69
C ASP A 30 4.38 -5.54 6.21
N PHE A 31 4.25 -4.53 5.33
CA PHE A 31 4.06 -4.72 3.89
C PHE A 31 4.95 -3.78 3.07
N MET A 32 5.46 -4.31 1.96
CA MET A 32 6.05 -3.55 0.87
C MET A 32 5.15 -3.68 -0.36
N VAL A 33 4.79 -2.55 -0.96
CA VAL A 33 3.84 -2.48 -2.07
C VAL A 33 4.41 -1.58 -3.14
N SER A 34 4.43 -2.05 -4.39
CA SER A 34 4.80 -1.24 -5.55
C SER A 34 3.55 -0.91 -6.35
N ILE A 35 3.40 0.37 -6.68
CA ILE A 35 2.22 0.93 -7.31
C ILE A 35 2.66 1.64 -8.58
N GLU A 36 1.92 1.41 -9.66
CA GLU A 36 2.09 2.10 -10.93
C GLU A 36 0.77 2.81 -11.28
N SER A 37 0.87 4.09 -11.62
CA SER A 37 -0.28 4.93 -11.99
C SER A 37 0.08 5.76 -13.22
N SER A 38 -0.92 6.11 -14.04
CA SER A 38 -0.68 6.81 -15.32
C SER A 38 -0.45 8.31 -15.13
N SER A 39 -0.74 8.83 -13.93
CA SER A 39 -0.55 10.24 -13.59
C SER A 39 -0.23 10.42 -12.10
N GLN A 40 0.34 11.58 -11.76
CA GLN A 40 0.65 11.92 -10.38
C GLN A 40 -0.62 12.07 -9.51
N ASP A 41 -1.75 12.48 -10.08
CA ASP A 41 -2.99 12.66 -9.33
C ASP A 41 -3.68 11.32 -9.04
N GLU A 42 -3.62 10.37 -9.98
CA GLU A 42 -4.01 8.97 -9.72
C GLU A 42 -3.16 8.38 -8.59
N LEU A 43 -1.83 8.51 -8.67
CA LEU A 43 -0.92 8.00 -7.64
C LEU A 43 -1.23 8.56 -6.25
N LYS A 44 -1.52 9.87 -6.14
CA LYS A 44 -1.92 10.48 -4.87
C LYS A 44 -3.23 9.92 -4.35
N SER A 45 -4.20 9.70 -5.24
CA SER A 45 -5.50 9.10 -4.89
C SER A 45 -5.33 7.68 -4.37
N ASP A 46 -4.53 6.86 -5.04
CA ASP A 46 -4.26 5.47 -4.68
C ASP A 46 -3.55 5.39 -3.31
N ILE A 47 -2.52 6.20 -3.10
CA ILE A 47 -1.82 6.29 -1.81
C ILE A 47 -2.77 6.75 -0.69
N PHE A 48 -3.68 7.69 -0.97
CA PHE A 48 -4.63 8.16 0.03
C PHE A 48 -5.67 7.10 0.38
N ALA A 49 -6.13 6.31 -0.60
CA ALA A 49 -7.00 5.17 -0.36
C ALA A 49 -6.32 4.12 0.53
N LEU A 50 -5.06 3.78 0.23
CA LEU A 50 -4.25 2.85 1.02
C LEU A 50 -4.09 3.31 2.47
N ARG A 51 -3.84 4.60 2.69
CA ARG A 51 -3.72 5.18 4.05
C ARG A 51 -5.01 5.12 4.85
N LYS A 52 -6.17 4.98 4.19
CA LYS A 52 -7.48 4.90 4.82
C LYS A 52 -7.94 3.47 5.10
N MET A 53 -7.25 2.46 4.56
CA MET A 53 -7.56 1.06 4.80
C MET A 53 -7.55 0.74 6.30
N LEU A 54 -8.52 -0.05 6.74
CA LEU A 54 -8.63 -0.44 8.13
C LEU A 54 -7.43 -1.31 8.51
N GLY A 55 -6.71 -0.91 9.56
CA GLY A 55 -5.51 -1.61 10.03
C GLY A 55 -4.19 -0.98 9.56
N VAL A 56 -4.22 -0.08 8.58
CA VAL A 56 -3.04 0.69 8.17
C VAL A 56 -2.78 1.81 9.19
N THR A 57 -1.65 1.73 9.88
CA THR A 57 -1.25 2.69 10.93
C THR A 57 -0.35 3.79 10.40
N SER A 58 0.52 3.46 9.47
CA SER A 58 1.48 4.39 8.87
C SER A 58 1.96 3.83 7.53
N THR A 59 2.37 4.72 6.64
CA THR A 59 2.92 4.38 5.32
C THR A 59 4.13 5.27 5.05
N LEU A 60 5.10 4.75 4.31
CA LEU A 60 6.21 5.51 3.76
C LEU A 60 6.13 5.38 2.24
N SER A 61 5.92 6.49 1.55
CA SER A 61 5.90 6.51 0.09
C SER A 61 7.29 6.84 -0.43
N MET A 62 7.84 5.96 -1.26
CA MET A 62 9.11 6.17 -1.96
C MET A 62 8.79 6.41 -3.43
N ILE A 63 8.90 7.66 -3.86
CA ILE A 63 8.73 7.99 -5.29
C ILE A 63 10.04 7.62 -5.98
N VAL A 64 9.96 6.72 -6.96
CA VAL A 64 11.12 6.33 -7.76
C VAL A 64 11.51 7.51 -8.65
N ILE A 65 12.81 7.85 -8.64
CA ILE A 65 13.41 8.90 -9.45
C ILE A 65 14.48 8.21 -10.31
N GLU A 66 14.60 8.59 -11.58
CA GLU A 66 15.69 8.18 -12.47
C GLU A 66 16.96 9.03 -12.26
#